data_AF-A0A117NQ05-F1
#
_entry.id   AF-A0A117NQ05-F1
#
_cell.length_a   1.000
_cell.length_b   1.000
_cell.length_c   1.000
_cell.angle_alpha   90.00
_cell.angle_beta   90.00
_cell.angle_gamma   90.00
#
_symmetry.space_group_name_H-M   'P 1'
#
loop_
_entity.id
_entity.type
_entity.pdbx_description
1 polymer ?
#
loop_
_entity_poly.entity_id
_entity_poly.type
_entity_poly.pdbx_seq_one_letter_code
_entity_poly.pdbx_strand_id
1 'polypeptide(L)'
;MGSYSIASGSYDGHARIYDVRTGKTTVDVLAHPVTSVRCSSDGNALLASTLDGYIRLLDRMDGKVLNAFSGEKTVSGIGKPKHSYRNSELRVRSVFAMGDAVVLSGSEEGTAGAAAFAWDVIKGEVIAAVPVGEKVKAVSCVAWNEGVGDWAAGCSDGKYYGVFWGEFGAGAR
;
A
#
# COMPACT_ATOMS: atom_id res chain seq x y z
N MET A 1 -22.60 -1.77 9.72
CA MET A 1 -23.05 -0.36 9.70
C MET A 1 -22.00 0.43 8.96
N GLY A 2 -22.38 1.17 7.90
CA GLY A 2 -21.41 2.02 7.20
C GLY A 2 -20.84 3.07 8.15
N SER A 3 -19.53 3.20 8.19
CA SER A 3 -18.90 4.31 8.92
C SER A 3 -19.15 5.58 8.12
N TYR A 4 -19.93 6.51 8.68
CA TYR A 4 -20.21 7.82 8.07
C TYR A 4 -19.02 8.75 8.26
N SER A 5 -17.92 8.42 7.59
CA SER A 5 -16.65 9.05 7.84
C SER A 5 -15.81 9.19 6.61
N ILE A 6 -15.03 10.26 6.56
CA ILE A 6 -14.06 10.51 5.51
C ILE A 6 -12.66 10.39 6.12
N ALA A 7 -11.80 9.61 5.49
CA ALA A 7 -10.38 9.57 5.81
C ALA A 7 -9.61 10.45 4.83
N SER A 8 -8.67 11.24 5.34
CA SER A 8 -7.72 12.00 4.52
C SER A 8 -6.29 11.82 5.04
N GLY A 9 -5.34 11.88 4.12
CA GLY A 9 -3.92 12.01 4.42
C GLY A 9 -3.43 13.36 3.90
N SER A 10 -2.53 13.99 4.63
CA SER A 10 -1.99 15.30 4.28
C SER A 10 -0.47 15.28 4.22
N TYR A 11 0.08 16.17 3.40
CA TYR A 11 1.51 16.38 3.26
C TYR A 11 2.14 16.94 4.55
N ASP A 12 1.33 17.49 5.46
CA ASP A 12 1.74 17.92 6.80
C ASP A 12 2.11 16.76 7.76
N GLY A 13 2.01 15.51 7.30
CA GLY A 13 2.32 14.32 8.08
C GLY A 13 1.20 13.84 9.00
N HIS A 14 -0.05 14.24 8.74
CA HIS A 14 -1.21 13.82 9.51
C HIS A 14 -2.21 13.03 8.66
N ALA A 15 -2.77 11.98 9.26
CA ALA A 15 -3.99 11.35 8.81
C ALA A 15 -5.18 11.87 9.63
N ARG A 16 -6.32 12.11 8.99
CA ARG A 16 -7.50 12.66 9.64
C ARG A 16 -8.73 11.83 9.31
N ILE A 17 -9.53 11.56 10.32
CA ILE A 17 -10.84 10.92 10.19
C ILE A 17 -11.90 11.93 10.61
N TYR A 18 -12.78 12.26 9.67
CA TYR A 18 -13.92 13.14 9.89
C TYR A 18 -15.17 12.30 10.06
N ASP A 19 -15.83 12.36 11.23
CA ASP A 19 -17.17 11.84 11.42
C ASP A 19 -18.18 12.88 10.90
N VAL A 20 -18.85 12.54 9.82
CA VAL A 20 -19.77 13.44 9.11
C VAL A 20 -21.05 13.69 9.92
N ARG A 21 -21.44 12.75 10.79
CA ARG A 21 -22.66 12.87 11.60
C ARG A 21 -22.45 13.73 12.82
N THR A 22 -21.32 13.57 13.50
CA THR A 22 -21.04 14.29 14.75
C THR A 22 -20.22 15.56 14.54
N GLY A 23 -19.62 15.73 13.37
CA GLY A 23 -18.68 16.82 13.08
C GLY A 23 -17.35 16.69 13.81
N LYS A 24 -17.09 15.55 14.46
CA LYS A 24 -15.84 15.31 15.18
C LYS A 24 -14.73 14.91 14.22
N THR A 25 -13.51 15.33 14.54
CA THR A 25 -12.30 14.99 13.79
C THR A 25 -11.31 14.30 14.72
N THR A 26 -10.83 13.14 14.31
CA THR A 26 -9.67 12.46 14.91
C THR A 26 -8.46 12.71 14.02
N VAL A 27 -7.29 12.91 14.63
CA VAL A 27 -6.04 13.24 13.93
C VAL A 27 -4.93 12.34 14.45
N ASP A 28 -4.32 11.59 13.54
CA ASP A 28 -3.17 10.73 13.80
C ASP A 28 -1.92 11.36 13.20
N VAL A 29 -0.85 11.47 14.00
CA VAL A 29 0.41 12.09 13.60
C VAL A 29 1.38 11.00 13.12
N LEU A 30 1.72 11.02 11.83
CA LEU A 30 2.64 10.07 11.20
C LEU A 30 4.04 10.65 10.97
N ALA A 31 4.24 11.93 11.30
CA ALA A 31 5.49 12.70 11.19
C ALA A 31 6.07 12.88 9.76
N HIS A 32 5.57 12.13 8.78
CA HIS A 32 6.03 12.15 7.40
C HIS A 32 4.85 12.35 6.44
N PRO A 33 5.03 13.09 5.32
CA PRO A 33 3.96 13.38 4.39
C PRO A 33 3.17 12.13 3.98
N VAL A 34 1.84 12.19 4.17
CA VAL A 34 0.94 11.07 3.87
C VAL A 34 0.48 11.17 2.42
N THR A 35 0.87 10.19 1.61
CA THR A 35 0.59 10.18 0.16
C THR A 35 -0.69 9.46 -0.20
N SER A 36 -1.11 8.49 0.60
CA SER A 36 -2.33 7.70 0.35
C SER A 36 -2.94 7.22 1.66
N VAL A 37 -4.27 7.15 1.70
CA VAL A 37 -5.02 6.53 2.79
C VAL A 37 -6.10 5.59 2.23
N ARG A 38 -6.35 4.47 2.90
CA ARG A 38 -7.38 3.50 2.54
C ARG A 38 -7.95 2.83 3.78
N CYS A 39 -9.27 2.83 3.95
CA CYS A 39 -9.91 2.04 5.00
C CYS A 39 -9.97 0.56 4.63
N SER A 40 -9.87 -0.33 5.62
CA SER A 40 -10.21 -1.74 5.48
C SER A 40 -11.70 -1.92 5.14
N SER A 41 -12.06 -3.10 4.64
CA SER A 41 -13.45 -3.46 4.28
C SER A 41 -14.40 -3.42 5.48
N ASP A 42 -13.93 -3.81 6.66
CA ASP A 42 -14.67 -3.73 7.92
C ASP A 42 -14.70 -2.31 8.52
N GLY A 43 -13.86 -1.41 8.00
CA GLY A 43 -13.73 -0.01 8.43
C GLY A 43 -13.05 0.19 9.78
N ASN A 44 -12.44 -0.84 10.38
CA ASN A 44 -11.75 -0.75 11.68
C ASN A 44 -10.28 -0.36 11.56
N ALA A 45 -9.69 -0.49 10.38
CA ALA A 45 -8.29 -0.15 10.14
C ALA A 45 -8.12 0.91 9.03
N LEU A 46 -7.03 1.66 9.13
CA LEU A 46 -6.59 2.63 8.14
C LEU A 46 -5.19 2.27 7.65
N LEU A 47 -5.05 2.06 6.34
CA LEU A 47 -3.78 1.97 5.67
C LEU A 47 -3.32 3.38 5.28
N ALA A 48 -2.12 3.78 5.67
CA ALA A 48 -1.54 5.09 5.37
C ALA A 48 -0.12 4.95 4.80
N SER A 49 0.09 5.44 3.58
CA SER A 49 1.39 5.43 2.90
C SER A 49 2.09 6.76 3.11
N THR A 50 3.39 6.75 3.41
CA THR A 50 4.17 7.94 3.77
C THR A 50 5.51 8.00 3.03
N LEU A 51 6.02 9.23 2.85
CA LEU A 51 7.27 9.49 2.11
C LEU A 51 8.57 9.10 2.86
N ASP A 52 8.47 8.47 4.03
CA ASP A 52 9.61 7.82 4.69
C ASP A 52 9.81 6.36 4.23
N GLY A 53 9.08 5.91 3.20
CA GLY A 53 9.17 4.56 2.66
C GLY A 53 8.38 3.51 3.45
N TYR A 54 7.46 3.94 4.32
CA TYR A 54 6.59 3.05 5.08
C TYR A 54 5.14 3.12 4.62
N ILE A 55 4.46 1.98 4.72
CA ILE A 55 3.01 1.89 4.71
C ILE A 55 2.60 1.44 6.11
N ARG A 56 1.77 2.21 6.81
CA ARG A 56 1.35 1.95 8.18
C ARG A 56 -0.09 1.45 8.19
N LEU A 57 -0.34 0.39 8.94
CA LEU A 57 -1.67 -0.09 9.29
C LEU A 57 -2.00 0.47 10.67
N LEU A 58 -3.03 1.30 10.76
CA LEU A 58 -3.48 1.92 11.99
C LEU A 58 -4.81 1.31 12.44
N ASP A 59 -4.97 1.11 13.74
CA ASP A 59 -6.28 0.96 14.35
C ASP A 59 -7.02 2.30 14.25
N ARG A 60 -8.23 2.27 13.70
CA ARG A 60 -8.96 3.50 13.42
C ARG A 60 -9.66 4.08 14.66
N MET A 61 -9.84 3.29 15.71
CA MET A 61 -10.48 3.72 16.94
C MET A 61 -9.53 4.56 17.79
N ASP A 62 -8.26 4.17 17.89
CA ASP A 62 -7.29 4.82 18.78
C ASP A 62 -5.99 5.28 18.10
N GLY A 63 -5.86 5.09 16.78
CA GLY A 63 -4.73 5.56 15.98
C GLY A 63 -3.46 4.74 16.16
N LYS A 64 -3.49 3.63 16.92
CA LYS A 64 -2.29 2.82 17.17
C LYS A 64 -1.81 2.16 15.87
N VAL A 65 -0.50 2.17 15.68
CA VAL A 65 0.13 1.40 14.59
C VAL A 65 0.03 -0.09 14.93
N LEU A 66 -0.80 -0.81 14.17
CA LEU A 66 -0.96 -2.26 14.24
C LEU A 66 0.18 -2.98 13.51
N ASN A 67 0.59 -2.44 12.36
CA ASN A 67 1.70 -2.97 11.58
C ASN A 67 2.33 -1.88 10.69
N ALA A 68 3.52 -2.15 10.18
CA ALA A 68 4.21 -1.29 9.21
C ALA A 68 4.99 -2.11 8.18
N PHE A 69 4.78 -1.78 6.92
CA PHE A 69 5.34 -2.44 5.74
C PHE A 69 6.40 -1.54 5.10
N SER A 70 7.58 -2.07 4.83
CA SER A 70 8.67 -1.36 4.15
C SER A 70 9.53 -2.36 3.36
N GLY A 71 10.48 -1.84 2.59
CA GLY A 71 11.43 -2.67 1.82
C GLY A 71 12.52 -3.32 2.67
N GLU A 72 12.65 -2.96 3.95
CA GLU A 72 13.71 -3.47 4.84
C GLU A 72 13.36 -4.84 5.43
N LYS A 73 12.07 -5.14 5.60
CA LYS A 73 11.59 -6.42 6.13
C LYS A 73 11.40 -7.44 5.01
N THR A 74 12.49 -8.10 4.64
CA THR A 74 12.45 -9.26 3.72
C THR A 74 12.26 -10.57 4.51
N VAL A 75 11.48 -11.51 3.96
CA VAL A 75 11.38 -12.88 4.49
C VAL A 75 12.76 -13.54 4.52
N SER A 76 13.17 -14.07 5.67
CA SER A 76 14.37 -14.91 5.78
C SER A 76 14.16 -16.21 4.99
N GLY A 77 14.61 -16.25 3.73
CA GLY A 77 14.58 -17.47 2.92
C GLY A 77 14.21 -17.25 1.46
N ILE A 78 13.51 -16.16 1.16
CA ILE A 78 13.44 -15.62 -0.20
C ILE A 78 14.68 -14.72 -0.31
N GLY A 79 15.62 -15.03 -1.21
CA GLY A 79 16.82 -14.20 -1.38
C GLY A 79 16.44 -12.72 -1.46
N LYS A 80 17.27 -11.81 -0.91
CA LYS A 80 16.98 -10.36 -0.87
C LYS A 80 16.30 -9.94 -2.18
N PRO A 81 15.06 -9.42 -2.15
CA PRO A 81 14.38 -9.08 -3.37
C PRO A 81 15.28 -8.14 -4.15
N LYS A 82 15.49 -8.45 -5.43
CA LYS A 82 16.32 -7.62 -6.31
C LYS A 82 15.82 -6.16 -6.31
N HIS A 83 14.53 -5.96 -6.04
CA HIS A 83 13.85 -4.69 -5.92
C HIS A 83 13.59 -4.33 -4.46
N SER A 84 14.03 -3.14 -4.05
CA SER A 84 13.66 -2.55 -2.76
C SER A 84 12.40 -1.70 -2.91
N TYR A 85 11.46 -1.84 -1.98
CA TYR A 85 10.32 -0.93 -1.91
C TYR A 85 10.81 0.49 -1.57
N ARG A 86 10.33 1.48 -2.33
CA ARG A 86 10.66 2.89 -2.15
C ARG A 86 9.40 3.74 -2.33
N ASN A 87 9.13 4.60 -1.37
CA ASN A 87 8.19 5.71 -1.50
C ASN A 87 8.77 6.92 -0.77
N SER A 88 9.42 7.82 -1.50
CA SER A 88 10.20 8.93 -0.93
C SER A 88 9.90 10.30 -1.55
N GLU A 89 9.40 10.33 -2.79
CA GLU A 89 9.22 11.57 -3.54
C GLU A 89 7.84 11.68 -4.19
N LEU A 90 7.27 10.56 -4.62
CA LEU A 90 6.06 10.52 -5.43
C LEU A 90 4.87 10.00 -4.64
N ARG A 91 3.66 10.35 -5.09
CA ARG A 91 2.46 9.71 -4.58
C ARG A 91 2.38 8.28 -5.11
N VAL A 92 2.31 7.31 -4.19
CA VAL A 92 2.00 5.92 -4.47
C VAL A 92 0.69 5.55 -3.77
N ARG A 93 -0.24 4.93 -4.48
CA ARG A 93 -1.49 4.43 -3.89
C ARG A 93 -1.33 2.97 -3.44
N SER A 94 -1.46 2.74 -2.14
CA SER A 94 -1.56 1.40 -1.56
C SER A 94 -3.03 1.00 -1.32
N VAL A 95 -3.34 -0.30 -1.40
CA VAL A 95 -4.68 -0.86 -1.22
C VAL A 95 -4.63 -2.16 -0.41
N PHE A 96 -5.77 -2.51 0.21
CA PHE A 96 -6.01 -3.86 0.68
C PHE A 96 -6.44 -4.77 -0.49
N ALA A 97 -6.15 -6.06 -0.34
CA ALA A 97 -6.48 -7.12 -1.29
C ALA A 97 -6.77 -8.43 -0.54
N MET A 98 -7.44 -9.35 -1.24
CA MET A 98 -7.78 -10.69 -0.76
C MET A 98 -8.53 -10.67 0.59
N GLY A 99 -9.58 -9.85 0.68
CA GLY A 99 -10.34 -9.70 1.93
C GLY A 99 -9.52 -9.10 3.06
N ASP A 100 -8.73 -8.08 2.76
CA ASP A 100 -7.81 -7.38 3.67
C ASP A 100 -6.68 -8.26 4.26
N ALA A 101 -6.41 -9.43 3.68
CA ALA A 101 -5.26 -10.27 4.07
C ALA A 101 -3.93 -9.79 3.48
N VAL A 102 -3.98 -9.03 2.39
CA VAL A 102 -2.82 -8.56 1.64
C VAL A 102 -2.82 -7.04 1.51
N VAL A 103 -1.65 -6.42 1.66
CA VAL A 103 -1.42 -5.03 1.22
C VAL A 103 -0.74 -5.07 -0.14
N LEU A 104 -1.28 -4.32 -1.11
CA LEU A 104 -0.62 -4.05 -2.38
C LEU A 104 -0.15 -2.61 -2.43
N SER A 105 1.04 -2.38 -3.00
CA SER A 105 1.54 -1.03 -3.27
C SER A 105 2.44 -1.02 -4.49
N GLY A 106 2.45 0.08 -5.24
CA GLY A 106 3.51 0.36 -6.21
C GLY A 106 4.78 0.87 -5.53
N SER A 107 5.87 1.06 -6.26
CA SER A 107 7.07 1.72 -5.75
C SER A 107 7.60 2.75 -6.72
N GLU A 108 8.42 3.65 -6.21
CA GLU A 108 9.39 4.41 -7.00
C GLU A 108 10.54 3.52 -7.48
N GLU A 109 11.33 4.05 -8.41
CA GLU A 109 12.57 3.45 -8.89
C GLU A 109 13.54 3.22 -7.72
N GLY A 110 13.77 1.95 -7.43
CA GLY A 110 14.82 1.47 -6.53
C GLY A 110 16.06 1.04 -7.29
N THR A 111 16.87 0.19 -6.68
CA THR A 111 18.14 -0.32 -7.23
C THR A 111 18.00 -1.12 -8.52
N ALA A 112 16.81 -1.66 -8.82
CA ALA A 112 16.55 -2.50 -9.98
C ALA A 112 15.33 -2.06 -10.80
N GLY A 113 14.89 -0.80 -10.64
CA GLY A 113 13.65 -0.30 -11.25
C GLY A 113 12.43 -0.43 -10.34
N ALA A 114 11.33 0.21 -10.74
CA ALA A 114 10.07 0.19 -9.99
C ALA A 114 9.34 -1.16 -10.07
N ALA A 115 8.62 -1.50 -9.02
CA ALA A 115 7.85 -2.75 -8.92
C ALA A 115 6.53 -2.53 -8.17
N ALA A 116 5.59 -3.47 -8.35
CA ALA A 116 4.47 -3.65 -7.45
C ALA A 116 4.84 -4.66 -6.37
N PHE A 117 4.46 -4.39 -5.13
CA PHE A 117 4.78 -5.20 -3.96
C PHE A 117 3.51 -5.67 -3.28
N ALA A 118 3.56 -6.87 -2.71
CA ALA A 118 2.52 -7.43 -1.86
C ALA A 118 3.10 -7.84 -0.51
N TRP A 119 2.37 -7.56 0.57
CA TRP A 119 2.72 -8.00 1.92
C TRP A 119 1.56 -8.74 2.56
N ASP A 120 1.91 -9.71 3.42
CA ASP A 120 0.97 -10.33 4.36
C ASP A 120 0.65 -9.30 5.45
N VAL A 121 -0.63 -8.99 5.63
CA VAL A 121 -1.09 -7.94 6.56
C VAL A 121 -0.72 -8.24 8.01
N ILE A 122 -0.73 -9.52 8.40
CA ILE A 122 -0.49 -9.95 9.77
C ILE A 122 1.01 -10.07 10.03
N LYS A 123 1.75 -10.73 9.14
CA LYS A 123 3.19 -10.97 9.32
C LYS A 123 4.03 -9.74 9.00
N GLY A 124 3.53 -8.84 8.15
CA GLY A 124 4.31 -7.70 7.65
C GLY A 124 5.43 -8.10 6.69
N GLU A 125 5.39 -9.34 6.18
CA GLU A 125 6.39 -9.93 5.30
C GLU A 125 6.04 -9.73 3.83
N VAL A 126 7.04 -9.48 2.99
CA VAL A 126 6.86 -9.40 1.54
C VAL A 126 6.47 -10.77 0.99
N ILE A 127 5.33 -10.85 0.32
CA ILE A 127 4.85 -12.05 -0.38
C ILE A 127 5.46 -12.10 -1.80
N ALA A 128 5.40 -10.99 -2.55
CA ALA A 128 6.15 -10.86 -3.79
C ALA A 128 6.43 -9.41 -4.17
N ALA A 129 7.33 -9.27 -5.15
CA ALA A 129 7.66 -8.03 -5.83
C ALA A 129 7.67 -8.29 -7.35
N VAL A 130 6.80 -7.61 -8.09
CA VAL A 130 6.61 -7.78 -9.54
C VAL A 130 7.19 -6.56 -10.25
N PRO A 131 8.35 -6.68 -10.94
CA PRO A 131 8.95 -5.57 -11.66
C PRO A 131 8.13 -5.17 -12.89
N VAL A 132 8.02 -3.86 -13.14
CA VAL A 132 7.20 -3.31 -14.25
C VAL A 132 8.04 -2.86 -15.45
N GLY A 133 9.38 -2.93 -15.34
CA GLY A 133 10.33 -2.69 -16.43
C GLY A 133 11.51 -1.82 -16.01
N GLU A 134 12.64 -1.97 -16.68
CA GLU A 134 13.92 -1.35 -16.27
C GLU A 134 13.93 0.19 -16.35
N LYS A 135 13.06 0.80 -17.16
CA LYS A 135 13.00 2.26 -17.35
C LYS A 135 11.80 2.93 -16.66
N VAL A 136 11.04 2.16 -15.89
CA VAL A 136 9.85 2.66 -15.21
C VAL A 136 10.26 3.35 -13.91
N LYS A 137 9.98 4.65 -13.82
CA LYS A 137 10.36 5.46 -12.65
C LYS A 137 9.45 5.26 -11.45
N ALA A 138 8.18 4.92 -11.68
CA ALA A 138 7.25 4.65 -10.59
C ALA A 138 6.06 3.82 -11.06
N VAL A 139 5.58 2.96 -10.16
CA VAL A 139 4.23 2.42 -10.16
C VAL A 139 3.39 3.31 -9.24
N SER A 140 2.56 4.17 -9.83
CA SER A 140 1.85 5.23 -9.10
C SER A 140 0.58 4.72 -8.42
N CYS A 141 -0.03 3.67 -8.96
CA CYS A 141 -1.22 3.06 -8.38
C CYS A 141 -1.28 1.55 -8.63
N VAL A 142 -1.94 0.87 -7.70
CA VAL A 142 -2.38 -0.52 -7.82
C VAL A 142 -3.86 -0.61 -7.48
N ALA A 143 -4.55 -1.60 -8.04
CA ALA A 143 -5.94 -1.92 -7.73
C ALA A 143 -6.12 -3.44 -7.68
N TRP A 144 -6.94 -3.90 -6.75
CA TRP A 144 -7.34 -5.31 -6.61
C TRP A 144 -8.82 -5.47 -6.96
N ASN A 145 -9.15 -6.55 -7.65
CA ASN A 145 -10.50 -6.97 -7.97
C ASN A 145 -10.84 -8.24 -7.17
N GLU A 146 -11.60 -8.07 -6.08
CA GLU A 146 -12.03 -9.19 -5.23
C GLU A 146 -12.90 -10.21 -5.96
N GLY A 147 -13.64 -9.82 -7.00
CA GLY A 147 -14.56 -10.71 -7.69
C GLY A 147 -13.87 -11.72 -8.61
N VAL A 148 -12.75 -11.32 -9.24
CA VAL A 148 -11.99 -12.17 -10.17
C VAL A 148 -10.70 -12.70 -9.54
N GLY A 149 -10.16 -12.00 -8.54
CA GLY A 149 -8.90 -12.36 -7.90
C GLY A 149 -7.66 -11.81 -8.61
N ASP A 150 -7.78 -10.65 -9.27
CA ASP A 150 -6.70 -10.04 -10.06
C ASP A 150 -6.36 -8.63 -9.63
N TRP A 151 -5.19 -8.17 -10.08
CA TRP A 151 -4.74 -6.80 -9.86
C TRP A 151 -4.24 -6.12 -11.14
N ALA A 152 -4.22 -4.80 -11.07
CA ALA A 152 -3.68 -3.95 -12.12
C ALA A 152 -2.82 -2.83 -11.52
N ALA A 153 -1.85 -2.35 -12.29
CA ALA A 153 -0.95 -1.26 -11.92
C ALA A 153 -0.88 -0.18 -13.00
N GLY A 154 -0.70 1.07 -12.58
CA GLY A 154 -0.42 2.22 -13.45
C GLY A 154 0.98 2.77 -13.19
N CYS A 155 1.71 3.15 -14.25
CA CYS A 155 3.10 3.60 -14.17
C CYS A 155 3.42 4.82 -15.03
N SER A 156 4.59 5.43 -14.77
CA SER A 156 4.94 6.79 -15.22
C SER A 156 5.51 6.92 -16.64
N ASP A 157 5.80 5.83 -17.36
CA ASP A 157 6.32 5.90 -18.73
C ASP A 157 5.22 6.11 -19.79
N GLY A 158 3.98 6.39 -19.36
CA GLY A 158 2.84 6.62 -20.25
C GLY A 158 2.37 5.38 -21.00
N LYS A 159 3.05 4.23 -20.81
CA LYS A 159 2.56 2.92 -21.22
C LYS A 159 1.83 2.31 -20.04
N TYR A 160 0.56 1.99 -20.24
CA TYR A 160 -0.13 1.08 -19.34
C TYR A 160 0.49 -0.30 -19.54
N TYR A 161 1.28 -0.81 -18.59
CA TYR A 161 1.54 -2.25 -18.54
C TYR A 161 0.29 -2.91 -17.98
N GLY A 162 -0.41 -3.62 -18.88
CA GLY A 162 -1.69 -4.23 -18.61
C GLY A 162 -1.66 -5.25 -17.48
N VAL A 163 -2.84 -5.42 -16.88
CA VAL A 163 -3.32 -6.52 -16.03
C VAL A 163 -2.31 -7.67 -15.91
N PHE A 164 -1.62 -7.72 -14.77
CA PHE A 164 -0.77 -8.84 -14.43
C PHE A 164 -1.64 -9.85 -13.68
N TRP A 165 -2.07 -10.87 -14.39
CA TRP A 165 -2.69 -12.06 -13.83
C TRP A 165 -1.63 -12.83 -13.05
N GLY A 166 -1.93 -13.15 -11.80
CA GLY A 166 -1.01 -13.93 -10.98
C GLY A 166 -1.66 -14.20 -9.64
N GLU A 167 -2.09 -15.44 -9.44
CA GLU A 167 -2.43 -15.93 -8.11
C GLU A 167 -1.17 -15.80 -7.24
N PHE A 168 -1.24 -14.96 -6.21
CA PHE A 168 -0.28 -15.00 -5.13
C PHE A 168 -0.52 -16.30 -4.34
N GLY A 169 0.05 -17.43 -4.79
CA GLY A 169 0.03 -18.67 -4.01
C GLY A 169 0.00 -20.00 -4.77
N ALA A 170 -0.26 -20.03 -6.07
CA ALA A 170 -0.09 -21.25 -6.86
C ALA A 170 1.18 -21.12 -7.71
N GLY A 171 2.10 -22.08 -7.53
CA GLY A 171 3.42 -22.05 -8.16
C GLY A 171 3.36 -21.75 -9.65
N ALA A 172 4.37 -21.00 -10.12
CA ALA A 172 4.64 -20.72 -11.51
C ALA A 172 4.35 -21.94 -12.41
N ARG A 173 3.43 -21.76 -13.35
CA ARG A 173 3.32 -22.56 -14.57
C ARG A 173 3.19 -21.62 -15.75
#